data_AF-A0A7V4GZJ4-F1
#
_entry.id   AF-A0A7V4GZJ4-F1
#
_cell.length_a   1.000
_cell.length_b   1.000
_cell.length_c   1.000
_cell.angle_alpha   90.00
_cell.angle_beta   90.00
_cell.angle_gamma   90.00
#
_symmetry.space_group_name_H-M   'P 1'
#
loop_
_entity.id
_entity.type
_entity.pdbx_description
1 polymer ?
#
loop_
_entity_poly.entity_id
_entity_poly.type
_entity_poly.pdbx_seq_one_letter_code
_entity_poly.pdbx_strand_id
1 'polypeptide(L)'
;MAIFPASHPLNMAIDTCPVDNRSEAIISFLSENNPSLQADFGSGLYDGAPIGIPYAVVCRFQPKVKIVFRANGYDGNYGAESDPGPYPIPLDAPVEGNGNGDSHVIAVDVDNLKLYELYNAEARKDFWEASSGAVFDLTKVEYRPLGWTSADAAGLPIFPCLVRYDEVISGEIDHAIRFTLPLSKVMRGFISPARHLVNGNNRNLEIPTPFGMRLRLKPSFDISSFSPVNQVILQAMKRYGIILADVGSSFYITGAPDNRWDNDDLQNLKKIKATDFEVVRMGDIVTW
;
A
#
# COMPACT_ATOMS: atom_id res chain seq x y z
N MET A 1 -14.68 -7.21 7.38
CA MET A 1 -14.41 -6.85 8.80
C MET A 1 -13.07 -6.16 8.80
N ALA A 2 -13.02 -4.95 9.33
CA ALA A 2 -11.84 -4.10 9.30
C ALA A 2 -10.62 -4.79 9.93
N ILE A 3 -9.47 -4.71 9.25
CA ILE A 3 -8.21 -5.30 9.72
C ILE A 3 -7.68 -4.57 10.96
N PHE A 4 -7.72 -3.23 10.93
CA PHE A 4 -7.44 -2.37 12.08
C PHE A 4 -8.73 -1.87 12.75
N PRO A 5 -8.66 -1.29 13.97
CA PRO A 5 -9.80 -0.60 14.56
C PRO A 5 -10.33 0.49 13.63
N ALA A 6 -11.64 0.76 13.65
CA ALA A 6 -12.26 1.81 12.83
C ALA A 6 -11.69 3.23 13.10
N SER A 7 -11.09 3.45 14.27
CA SER A 7 -10.39 4.69 14.63
C SER A 7 -8.97 4.79 14.06
N HIS A 8 -8.44 3.74 13.46
CA HIS A 8 -7.14 3.77 12.80
C HIS A 8 -7.22 4.69 11.58
N PRO A 9 -6.25 5.59 11.32
CA PRO A 9 -6.34 6.52 10.20
C PRO A 9 -6.52 5.85 8.84
N LEU A 10 -5.96 4.66 8.65
CA LEU A 10 -6.16 3.85 7.43
C LEU A 10 -7.63 3.47 7.20
N ASN A 11 -8.45 3.37 8.26
CA ASN A 11 -9.86 3.01 8.21
C ASN A 11 -10.78 4.21 8.46
N MET A 12 -10.22 5.42 8.59
CA MET A 12 -11.02 6.63 8.72
C MET A 12 -11.53 7.08 7.35
N ALA A 13 -12.84 7.32 7.29
CA ALA A 13 -13.49 7.92 6.13
C ALA A 13 -13.05 9.39 5.99
N ILE A 14 -12.87 9.82 4.74
CA ILE A 14 -12.37 11.15 4.34
C ILE A 14 -13.27 11.85 3.31
N ASP A 15 -14.41 11.24 2.98
CA ASP A 15 -15.41 11.75 2.04
C ASP A 15 -15.96 13.13 2.46
N THR A 16 -16.00 13.40 3.76
CA THR A 16 -16.43 14.70 4.30
C THR A 16 -15.28 15.63 4.69
N CYS A 17 -14.02 15.20 4.53
CA CYS A 17 -12.87 16.05 4.86
C CYS A 17 -12.78 17.25 3.89
N PRO A 18 -12.23 18.40 4.30
CA PRO A 18 -12.00 19.50 3.37
C PRO A 18 -11.02 19.11 2.26
N VAL A 19 -11.20 19.70 1.07
CA VAL A 19 -10.21 19.63 -0.02
C VAL A 19 -9.01 20.51 0.33
N ASP A 20 -7.80 20.08 -0.06
CA ASP A 20 -6.58 20.89 0.07
C ASP A 20 -6.63 22.09 -0.86
N ASN A 21 -6.19 23.26 -0.40
CA ASN A 21 -6.17 24.48 -1.21
C ASN A 21 -5.25 24.37 -2.44
N ARG A 22 -4.27 23.45 -2.41
CA ARG A 22 -3.37 23.15 -3.54
C ARG A 22 -3.85 22.00 -4.41
N SER A 23 -5.05 21.44 -4.16
CA SER A 23 -5.54 20.26 -4.87
C SER A 23 -5.50 20.42 -6.39
N GLU A 24 -5.92 21.56 -6.94
CA GLU A 24 -5.91 21.78 -8.39
C GLU A 24 -4.50 21.74 -8.98
N ALA A 25 -3.53 22.41 -8.35
CA ALA A 25 -2.14 22.43 -8.79
C ALA A 25 -1.49 21.04 -8.69
N ILE A 26 -1.75 20.31 -7.60
CA ILE A 26 -1.25 18.94 -7.40
C ILE A 26 -1.85 17.99 -8.44
N ILE A 27 -3.18 18.01 -8.63
CA ILE A 27 -3.83 17.14 -9.61
C ILE A 27 -3.35 17.46 -11.03
N SER A 28 -3.15 18.73 -11.38
CA SER A 28 -2.57 19.13 -12.67
C SER A 28 -1.17 18.54 -12.87
N PHE A 29 -0.29 18.66 -11.86
CA PHE A 29 1.05 18.07 -11.87
C PHE A 29 1.02 16.54 -11.98
N LEU A 30 0.13 15.87 -11.23
CA LEU A 30 -0.04 14.42 -11.29
C LEU A 30 -0.66 13.93 -12.60
N SER A 31 -1.37 14.81 -13.33
CA SER A 31 -2.01 14.50 -14.62
C SER A 31 -1.06 14.59 -15.81
N GLU A 32 0.18 15.06 -15.62
CA GLU A 32 1.19 15.09 -16.69
C GLU A 32 1.41 13.70 -17.28
N ASN A 33 1.43 13.61 -18.62
CA ASN A 33 1.43 12.36 -19.40
C ASN A 33 0.15 11.51 -19.27
N ASN A 34 -0.94 12.10 -18.75
CA ASN A 34 -2.28 11.53 -18.71
C ASN A 34 -2.34 10.10 -18.12
N PRO A 35 -1.82 9.88 -16.89
CA PRO A 35 -1.90 8.58 -16.27
C PRO A 35 -3.35 8.18 -16.03
N SER A 36 -3.56 6.87 -15.97
CA SER A 36 -4.83 6.29 -15.57
C SER A 36 -4.60 5.32 -14.43
N LEU A 37 -5.64 5.12 -13.63
CA LEU A 37 -5.62 4.14 -12.56
C LEU A 37 -5.30 2.75 -13.12
N GLN A 38 -4.35 2.07 -12.49
CA GLN A 38 -3.93 0.72 -12.82
C GLN A 38 -4.17 -0.20 -11.63
N ALA A 39 -4.86 -1.31 -11.85
CA ALA A 39 -4.95 -2.38 -10.87
C ALA A 39 -3.67 -3.23 -10.95
N ASP A 40 -2.88 -3.21 -9.90
CA ASP A 40 -1.69 -4.06 -9.71
C ASP A 40 -2.05 -5.28 -8.85
N PHE A 41 -3.05 -6.00 -9.33
CA PHE A 41 -3.57 -7.26 -8.79
C PHE A 41 -4.49 -7.92 -9.82
N GLY A 42 -4.64 -9.24 -9.74
CA GLY A 42 -5.49 -9.97 -10.68
C GLY A 42 -5.39 -11.48 -10.54
N SER A 43 -5.93 -12.19 -11.53
CA SER A 43 -5.85 -13.65 -11.65
C SER A 43 -4.72 -14.08 -12.57
N GLY A 44 -4.20 -15.29 -12.34
CA GLY A 44 -3.14 -15.87 -13.15
C GLY A 44 -1.76 -15.27 -12.89
N LEU A 45 -0.91 -15.28 -13.92
CA LEU A 45 0.48 -14.86 -13.84
C LEU A 45 0.75 -13.73 -14.84
N TYR A 46 1.60 -12.79 -14.43
CA TYR A 46 2.24 -11.79 -15.29
C TYR A 46 3.75 -11.95 -15.12
N ASP A 47 4.50 -12.03 -16.22
CA ASP A 47 5.95 -12.30 -16.22
C ASP A 47 6.38 -13.49 -15.33
N GLY A 48 5.53 -14.52 -15.26
CA GLY A 48 5.79 -15.74 -14.50
C GLY A 48 5.53 -15.65 -12.99
N ALA A 49 4.96 -14.56 -12.49
CA ALA A 49 4.59 -14.38 -11.07
C ALA A 49 3.11 -14.00 -10.89
N PRO A 50 2.50 -14.32 -9.73
CA PRO A 50 1.15 -13.84 -9.40
C PRO A 50 1.06 -12.31 -9.45
N ILE A 51 -0.07 -11.79 -9.90
CA ILE A 51 -0.30 -10.35 -10.07
C ILE A 51 -0.71 -9.73 -8.72
N GLY A 52 0.13 -8.86 -8.17
CA GLY A 52 -0.07 -8.21 -6.87
C GLY A 52 0.77 -8.79 -5.74
N ILE A 53 0.48 -8.37 -4.51
CA ILE A 53 1.25 -8.73 -3.31
C ILE A 53 0.57 -9.90 -2.59
N PRO A 54 1.15 -11.12 -2.62
CA PRO A 54 0.57 -12.26 -1.94
C PRO A 54 0.80 -12.18 -0.42
N TYR A 55 0.01 -12.94 0.34
CA TYR A 55 0.14 -13.05 1.78
C TYR A 55 -0.18 -14.47 2.26
N ALA A 56 0.35 -14.82 3.42
CA ALA A 56 0.01 -16.04 4.15
C ALA A 56 -0.87 -15.71 5.37
N VAL A 57 -1.83 -16.59 5.66
CA VAL A 57 -2.59 -16.55 6.92
C VAL A 57 -2.05 -17.61 7.84
N VAL A 58 -1.68 -17.23 9.06
CA VAL A 58 -1.08 -18.13 10.05
C VAL A 58 -1.88 -18.10 11.35
N CYS A 59 -1.79 -19.18 12.13
CA CYS A 59 -2.40 -19.28 13.45
C CYS A 59 -1.34 -19.18 14.56
N ARG A 60 -1.77 -19.17 15.82
CA ARG A 60 -0.86 -19.04 16.98
C ARG A 60 0.18 -20.14 17.11
N PHE A 61 -0.01 -21.27 16.41
CA PHE A 61 0.90 -22.41 16.45
C PHE A 61 1.99 -22.36 15.38
N GLN A 62 1.96 -21.39 14.46
CA GLN A 62 2.99 -21.24 13.45
C GLN A 62 4.35 -21.00 14.13
N PRO A 63 5.35 -21.88 13.92
CA PRO A 63 6.68 -21.69 14.47
C PRO A 63 7.29 -20.38 13.97
N LYS A 64 7.96 -19.66 14.88
CA LYS A 64 8.69 -18.45 14.52
C LYS A 64 10.00 -18.82 13.81
N VAL A 65 10.24 -18.17 12.68
CA VAL A 65 11.42 -18.32 11.83
C VAL A 65 12.35 -17.11 12.03
N LYS A 66 13.65 -17.38 12.12
CA LYS A 66 14.67 -16.33 12.29
C LYS A 66 14.67 -15.39 11.07
N ILE A 67 14.84 -14.10 11.33
CA ILE A 67 15.04 -13.09 10.29
C ILE A 67 16.48 -12.58 10.36
N VAL A 68 17.15 -12.49 9.22
CA VAL A 68 18.50 -11.94 9.09
C VAL A 68 18.43 -10.74 8.15
N PHE A 69 18.66 -9.54 8.69
CA PHE A 69 18.64 -8.32 7.89
C PHE A 69 19.95 -8.12 7.13
N ARG A 70 19.85 -7.81 5.83
CA ARG A 70 20.99 -7.62 4.92
C ARG A 70 20.72 -6.49 3.93
N ALA A 71 21.77 -5.97 3.30
CA ALA A 71 21.62 -5.12 2.13
C ALA A 71 21.42 -5.97 0.87
N ASN A 72 20.98 -5.36 -0.22
CA ASN A 72 20.92 -6.01 -1.54
C ASN A 72 21.73 -5.21 -2.58
N GLY A 73 21.61 -5.57 -3.86
CA GLY A 73 22.41 -4.97 -4.94
C GLY A 73 22.02 -3.53 -5.32
N TYR A 74 20.84 -3.07 -4.93
CA TYR A 74 20.29 -1.76 -5.30
C TYR A 74 19.71 -0.98 -4.11
N ASP A 75 19.61 -1.59 -2.93
CA ASP A 75 19.05 -0.98 -1.73
C ASP A 75 19.74 -1.43 -0.42
N GLY A 76 19.42 -0.74 0.68
CA GLY A 76 20.13 -0.82 1.96
C GLY A 76 19.79 -2.01 2.86
N ASN A 77 20.55 -2.09 3.96
CA ASN A 77 20.22 -2.91 5.13
C ASN A 77 19.48 -2.02 6.14
N TYR A 78 18.19 -2.28 6.34
CA TYR A 78 17.33 -1.52 7.25
C TYR A 78 17.08 -2.25 8.58
N GLY A 79 17.96 -3.17 8.96
CA GLY A 79 17.81 -3.92 10.21
C GLY A 79 17.79 -3.04 11.47
N ALA A 80 18.46 -1.88 11.45
CA ALA A 80 18.43 -0.91 12.55
C ALA A 80 17.09 -0.14 12.66
N GLU A 81 16.30 -0.16 11.59
CA GLU A 81 14.95 0.40 11.50
C GLU A 81 13.90 -0.71 11.42
N SER A 82 14.22 -1.94 11.82
CA SER A 82 13.30 -3.08 11.74
C SER A 82 12.93 -3.60 13.12
N ASP A 83 11.73 -4.18 13.24
CA ASP A 83 11.34 -4.88 14.45
C ASP A 83 12.16 -6.18 14.57
N PRO A 84 12.79 -6.49 15.71
CA PRO A 84 13.63 -7.68 15.79
C PRO A 84 12.81 -8.97 15.64
N GLY A 85 13.32 -9.90 14.84
CA GLY A 85 12.77 -11.26 14.72
C GLY A 85 12.97 -12.11 15.98
N PRO A 86 12.50 -13.38 15.98
CA PRO A 86 11.93 -14.11 14.85
C PRO A 86 10.44 -13.83 14.62
N TYR A 87 9.94 -14.10 13.40
CA TYR A 87 8.53 -13.88 13.01
C TYR A 87 7.83 -15.20 12.67
N PRO A 88 6.50 -15.32 12.83
CA PRO A 88 5.74 -16.51 12.41
C PRO A 88 5.48 -16.52 10.89
N ILE A 89 6.52 -16.30 10.07
CA ILE A 89 6.45 -16.38 8.60
C ILE A 89 6.96 -17.77 8.17
N PRO A 90 6.11 -18.67 7.66
CA PRO A 90 6.54 -19.96 7.11
C PRO A 90 7.60 -19.80 6.03
N LEU A 91 8.51 -20.75 5.86
CA LEU A 91 9.54 -20.68 4.79
C LEU A 91 8.98 -20.89 3.38
N ASP A 92 7.75 -21.42 3.28
CA ASP A 92 6.97 -21.56 2.05
C ASP A 92 5.94 -20.44 1.85
N ALA A 93 6.00 -19.37 2.66
CA ALA A 93 5.18 -18.18 2.43
C ALA A 93 5.44 -17.62 1.02
N PRO A 94 4.39 -17.18 0.31
CA PRO A 94 4.54 -16.67 -1.04
C PRO A 94 5.34 -15.37 -1.03
N VAL A 95 6.21 -15.22 -2.02
CA VAL A 95 7.05 -14.02 -2.24
C VAL A 95 6.51 -13.28 -3.45
N GLU A 96 6.23 -11.98 -3.31
CA GLU A 96 5.86 -11.13 -4.43
C GLU A 96 6.87 -11.26 -5.58
N GLY A 97 6.38 -11.26 -6.83
CA GLY A 97 7.24 -11.36 -8.02
C GLY A 97 8.02 -12.68 -8.11
N ASN A 98 7.68 -13.68 -7.29
CA ASN A 98 8.48 -14.89 -7.09
C ASN A 98 9.96 -14.59 -6.75
N GLY A 99 10.20 -13.54 -5.95
CA GLY A 99 11.54 -13.10 -5.56
C GLY A 99 12.24 -12.16 -6.53
N ASN A 100 11.50 -11.59 -7.50
CA ASN A 100 12.00 -10.52 -8.37
C ASN A 100 11.43 -9.17 -7.92
N GLY A 101 12.26 -8.12 -7.95
CA GLY A 101 11.88 -6.79 -7.50
C GLY A 101 11.79 -6.71 -5.98
N ASP A 102 10.80 -6.01 -5.46
CA ASP A 102 10.69 -5.72 -4.02
C ASP A 102 10.53 -6.98 -3.17
N SER A 103 9.96 -8.05 -3.72
CA SER A 103 9.93 -9.37 -3.08
C SER A 103 9.34 -9.32 -1.67
N HIS A 104 8.21 -8.62 -1.53
CA HIS A 104 7.48 -8.52 -0.27
C HIS A 104 7.01 -9.91 0.20
N VAL A 105 7.08 -10.15 1.52
CA VAL A 105 6.49 -11.34 2.17
C VAL A 105 5.65 -10.90 3.35
N ILE A 106 4.40 -11.34 3.36
CA ILE A 106 3.39 -10.93 4.34
C ILE A 106 2.84 -12.17 5.05
N ALA A 107 2.79 -12.12 6.39
CA ALA A 107 2.03 -13.08 7.19
C ALA A 107 1.05 -12.36 8.14
N VAL A 108 -0.20 -12.81 8.12
CA VAL A 108 -1.28 -12.33 9.00
C VAL A 108 -1.57 -13.39 10.06
N ASP A 109 -1.21 -13.11 11.31
CA ASP A 109 -1.51 -13.97 12.45
C ASP A 109 -2.90 -13.63 13.00
N VAL A 110 -3.87 -14.47 12.64
CA VAL A 110 -5.29 -14.22 12.95
C VAL A 110 -5.67 -14.53 14.39
N ASP A 111 -4.86 -15.33 15.10
CA ASP A 111 -5.13 -15.65 16.50
C ASP A 111 -4.52 -14.60 17.43
N ASN A 112 -3.32 -14.11 17.12
CA ASN A 112 -2.65 -13.07 17.92
C ASN A 112 -2.92 -11.64 17.43
N LEU A 113 -3.64 -11.48 16.31
CA LEU A 113 -3.99 -10.20 15.69
C LEU A 113 -2.74 -9.34 15.41
N LYS A 114 -1.74 -9.97 14.77
CA LYS A 114 -0.49 -9.34 14.37
C LYS A 114 -0.27 -9.48 12.86
N LEU A 115 0.39 -8.50 12.29
CA LEU A 115 0.83 -8.50 10.91
C LEU A 115 2.36 -8.42 10.87
N TYR A 116 2.97 -9.25 10.03
CA TYR A 116 4.41 -9.33 9.82
C TYR A 116 4.71 -9.13 8.35
N GLU A 117 5.57 -8.17 8.02
CA GLU A 117 5.91 -7.83 6.64
C GLU A 117 7.42 -7.73 6.49
N LEU A 118 7.94 -8.30 5.40
CA LEU A 118 9.35 -8.23 5.00
C LEU A 118 9.46 -7.56 3.64
N TYR A 119 10.52 -6.77 3.45
CA TYR A 119 10.94 -6.24 2.16
C TYR A 119 12.24 -6.90 1.69
N ASN A 120 12.35 -7.13 0.39
CA ASN A 120 13.44 -7.79 -0.29
C ASN A 120 13.77 -9.16 0.33
N ALA A 121 12.72 -9.94 0.58
CA ALA A 121 12.81 -11.17 1.33
C ALA A 121 13.27 -12.35 0.44
N GLU A 122 14.10 -13.22 1.01
CA GLU A 122 14.53 -14.45 0.38
C GLU A 122 14.55 -15.58 1.41
N ALA A 123 13.84 -16.67 1.11
CA ALA A 123 13.85 -17.85 1.96
C ALA A 123 15.21 -18.55 1.87
N ARG A 124 15.81 -18.83 3.02
CA ARG A 124 16.95 -19.73 3.17
C ARG A 124 16.47 -21.06 3.75
N LYS A 125 17.40 -21.97 4.04
CA LYS A 125 17.07 -23.33 4.51
C LYS A 125 16.20 -23.34 5.77
N ASP A 126 16.50 -22.46 6.73
CA ASP A 126 15.91 -22.44 8.07
C ASP A 126 15.65 -21.01 8.60
N PHE A 127 15.81 -19.99 7.74
CA PHE A 127 15.61 -18.59 8.09
C PHE A 127 15.18 -17.76 6.86
N TRP A 128 14.69 -16.55 7.10
CA TRP A 128 14.49 -15.53 6.07
C TRP A 128 15.64 -14.54 6.08
N GLU A 129 16.14 -14.18 4.90
CA GLU A 129 16.86 -12.92 4.73
C GLU A 129 15.90 -11.83 4.24
N ALA A 130 16.11 -10.59 4.64
CA ALA A 130 15.32 -9.45 4.20
C ALA A 130 16.12 -8.15 4.30
N SER A 131 15.73 -7.10 3.59
CA SER A 131 16.28 -5.75 3.79
C SER A 131 15.63 -5.04 4.98
N SER A 132 14.33 -5.24 5.21
CA SER A 132 13.61 -4.71 6.37
C SER A 132 12.57 -5.71 6.90
N GLY A 133 12.10 -5.47 8.12
CA GLY A 133 11.01 -6.23 8.74
C GLY A 133 10.18 -5.35 9.68
N ALA A 134 8.86 -5.42 9.53
CA ALA A 134 7.92 -4.62 10.31
C ALA A 134 6.83 -5.51 10.94
N VAL A 135 6.48 -5.20 12.19
CA VAL A 135 5.41 -5.87 12.93
C VAL A 135 4.37 -4.86 13.36
N PHE A 136 3.10 -5.14 13.02
CA PHE A 136 1.97 -4.28 13.38
C PHE A 136 1.00 -5.00 14.31
N ASP A 137 0.51 -4.28 15.31
CA ASP A 137 -0.57 -4.73 16.19
C ASP A 137 -1.92 -4.35 15.59
N LEU A 138 -2.66 -5.34 15.08
CA LEU A 138 -3.92 -5.12 14.39
C LEU A 138 -5.06 -4.67 15.33
N THR A 139 -4.82 -4.66 16.65
CA THR A 139 -5.80 -4.22 17.65
C THR A 139 -5.65 -2.76 18.06
N LYS A 140 -4.60 -2.08 17.58
CA LYS A 140 -4.22 -0.76 18.08
C LYS A 140 -4.14 0.30 17.00
N VAL A 141 -4.22 1.55 17.44
CA VAL A 141 -3.84 2.72 16.64
C VAL A 141 -2.41 3.09 16.96
N GLU A 142 -1.48 2.32 16.40
CA GLU A 142 -0.03 2.52 16.54
C GLU A 142 0.60 2.66 15.14
N TYR A 143 1.73 3.34 15.08
CA TYR A 143 2.46 3.60 13.84
C TYR A 143 3.89 3.10 13.98
N ARG A 144 4.59 2.97 12.85
CA ARG A 144 6.05 2.80 12.87
C ARG A 144 6.71 3.96 13.63
N PRO A 145 7.86 3.72 14.30
CA PRO A 145 8.65 4.79 14.90
C PRO A 145 8.94 5.88 13.86
N LEU A 146 8.97 7.14 14.30
CA LEU A 146 9.21 8.27 13.40
C LEU A 146 10.56 8.11 12.70
N GLY A 147 10.56 8.22 11.37
CA GLY A 147 11.74 8.08 10.54
C GLY A 147 12.17 6.65 10.25
N TRP A 148 11.46 5.64 10.77
CA TRP A 148 11.76 4.24 10.43
C TRP A 148 11.00 3.84 9.18
N THR A 149 11.72 3.22 8.24
CA THR A 149 11.10 2.53 7.10
C THR A 149 10.22 1.35 7.53
N SER A 150 9.60 0.68 6.57
CA SER A 150 8.89 -0.59 6.78
C SER A 150 9.12 -1.52 5.59
N ALA A 151 8.22 -2.49 5.36
CA ALA A 151 8.17 -3.18 4.08
C ALA A 151 7.67 -2.25 2.95
N ASP A 152 6.91 -1.20 3.29
CA ASP A 152 6.46 -0.12 2.41
C ASP A 152 7.33 1.14 2.61
N ALA A 153 7.64 1.87 1.53
CA ALA A 153 8.55 3.02 1.60
C ALA A 153 8.04 4.19 2.46
N ALA A 154 6.72 4.37 2.61
CA ALA A 154 6.14 5.41 3.47
C ALA A 154 6.14 5.03 4.97
N GLY A 155 6.58 3.82 5.32
CA GLY A 155 6.47 3.29 6.68
C GLY A 155 5.06 2.85 7.05
N LEU A 156 4.20 2.58 6.06
CA LEU A 156 2.83 2.10 6.24
C LEU A 156 2.79 0.56 6.25
N PRO A 157 1.78 -0.07 6.87
CA PRO A 157 1.54 -1.49 6.66
C PRO A 157 0.96 -1.73 5.27
N ILE A 158 1.50 -2.71 4.53
CA ILE A 158 1.08 -3.05 3.16
C ILE A 158 -0.29 -3.72 3.18
N PHE A 159 -0.43 -4.85 3.88
CA PHE A 159 -1.63 -5.70 3.86
C PHE A 159 -2.93 -4.92 4.15
N PRO A 160 -3.01 -4.05 5.16
CA PRO A 160 -4.23 -3.29 5.47
C PRO A 160 -4.57 -2.22 4.42
N CYS A 161 -3.73 -2.02 3.39
CA CYS A 161 -3.96 -1.10 2.28
C CYS A 161 -4.13 -1.82 0.93
N LEU A 162 -4.08 -3.16 0.89
CA LEU A 162 -4.27 -3.96 -0.32
C LEU A 162 -5.76 -4.14 -0.62
N VAL A 163 -6.14 -4.06 -1.90
CA VAL A 163 -7.43 -4.58 -2.37
C VAL A 163 -7.42 -6.10 -2.36
N ARG A 164 -8.35 -6.75 -1.66
CA ARG A 164 -8.49 -8.22 -1.65
C ARG A 164 -9.82 -8.65 -2.25
N TYR A 165 -9.84 -9.85 -2.83
CA TYR A 165 -11.05 -10.37 -3.48
C TYR A 165 -12.21 -10.56 -2.50
N ASP A 166 -11.92 -11.12 -1.33
CA ASP A 166 -12.95 -11.49 -0.35
C ASP A 166 -13.70 -10.28 0.23
N GLU A 167 -13.04 -9.12 0.36
CA GLU A 167 -13.72 -7.88 0.78
C GLU A 167 -14.58 -7.29 -0.35
N VAL A 168 -14.11 -7.35 -1.60
CA VAL A 168 -14.88 -6.87 -2.75
C VAL A 168 -16.17 -7.66 -2.94
N ILE A 169 -16.11 -9.00 -2.84
CA ILE A 169 -17.34 -9.82 -2.89
C ILE A 169 -18.23 -9.65 -1.66
N SER A 170 -17.67 -9.24 -0.51
CA SER A 170 -18.45 -8.90 0.68
C SER A 170 -19.17 -7.55 0.56
N GLY A 171 -18.83 -6.75 -0.45
CA GLY A 171 -19.51 -5.51 -0.80
C GLY A 171 -18.91 -4.24 -0.20
N GLU A 172 -17.84 -4.33 0.60
CA GLU A 172 -17.19 -3.18 1.22
C GLU A 172 -15.69 -3.40 1.40
N ILE A 173 -14.90 -2.40 1.01
CA ILE A 173 -13.52 -2.20 1.44
C ILE A 173 -13.55 -1.05 2.43
N ASP A 174 -13.10 -1.28 3.66
CA ASP A 174 -13.26 -0.36 4.79
C ASP A 174 -11.98 0.41 5.16
N HIS A 175 -11.05 0.51 4.21
CA HIS A 175 -9.76 1.15 4.38
C HIS A 175 -9.28 1.90 3.13
N ALA A 176 -8.26 2.73 3.30
CA ALA A 176 -7.57 3.40 2.20
C ALA A 176 -6.79 2.39 1.35
N ILE A 177 -6.75 2.64 0.04
CA ILE A 177 -6.03 1.78 -0.90
C ILE A 177 -4.67 2.40 -1.21
N ARG A 178 -3.57 1.67 -1.03
CA ARG A 178 -2.25 2.22 -1.33
C ARG A 178 -2.05 2.39 -2.83
N PHE A 179 -1.37 3.46 -3.22
CA PHE A 179 -0.94 3.68 -4.60
C PHE A 179 0.49 4.22 -4.69
N THR A 180 1.04 4.19 -5.90
CA THR A 180 2.41 4.65 -6.16
C THR A 180 2.47 5.82 -7.15
N LEU A 181 3.58 6.56 -7.07
CA LEU A 181 3.96 7.61 -8.01
C LEU A 181 5.43 7.46 -8.40
N PRO A 182 5.83 7.89 -9.61
CA PRO A 182 7.24 7.84 -10.00
C PRO A 182 8.06 8.80 -9.15
N LEU A 183 9.35 8.50 -8.99
CA LEU A 183 10.26 9.28 -8.15
C LEU A 183 10.28 10.77 -8.51
N SER A 184 10.06 11.11 -9.80
CA SER A 184 9.89 12.47 -10.32
C SER A 184 8.72 13.25 -9.72
N LYS A 185 7.70 12.53 -9.23
CA LYS A 185 6.45 13.07 -8.69
C LYS A 185 6.35 12.96 -7.18
N VAL A 186 7.28 12.28 -6.50
CA VAL A 186 7.31 12.16 -5.04
C VAL A 186 8.19 13.27 -4.46
N MET A 187 7.73 13.94 -3.40
CA MET A 187 8.57 14.89 -2.65
C MET A 187 9.35 14.19 -1.54
N ARG A 188 10.45 14.79 -1.12
CA ARG A 188 11.19 14.36 0.08
C ARG A 188 10.47 14.84 1.35
N GLY A 189 9.40 14.15 1.72
CA GLY A 189 8.59 14.45 2.89
C GLY A 189 7.38 13.52 3.02
N PHE A 190 6.75 13.52 4.18
CA PHE A 190 5.57 12.72 4.46
C PHE A 190 4.59 13.45 5.38
N ILE A 191 3.35 12.98 5.42
CA ILE A 191 2.31 13.36 6.37
C ILE A 191 1.77 12.11 7.07
N SER A 192 1.31 12.26 8.31
CA SER A 192 0.66 11.16 9.04
C SER A 192 -0.53 10.59 8.23
N PRO A 193 -0.73 9.24 8.18
CA PRO A 193 -0.10 8.22 9.02
C PRO A 193 1.25 7.68 8.54
N ALA A 194 1.78 8.15 7.41
CA ALA A 194 3.13 7.79 7.00
C ALA A 194 4.15 8.25 8.05
N ARG A 195 5.31 7.56 8.09
CA ARG A 195 6.35 7.78 9.11
C ARG A 195 7.74 7.93 8.53
N HIS A 196 7.89 7.68 7.23
CA HIS A 196 9.16 7.66 6.54
C HIS A 196 9.08 8.45 5.23
N LEU A 197 10.23 8.87 4.70
CA LEU A 197 10.37 9.55 3.43
C LEU A 197 11.49 8.93 2.61
N VAL A 198 11.40 9.10 1.29
CA VAL A 198 12.50 8.79 0.36
C VAL A 198 13.03 10.07 -0.25
N ASN A 199 14.18 9.97 -0.93
CA ASN A 199 14.77 11.10 -1.64
C ASN A 199 14.07 11.36 -2.98
N GLY A 200 12.79 11.75 -2.93
CA GLY A 200 11.99 12.11 -4.09
C GLY A 200 12.54 13.34 -4.84
N ASN A 201 12.19 13.45 -6.12
CA ASN A 201 12.70 14.49 -7.00
C ASN A 201 11.80 15.74 -7.05
N ASN A 202 10.56 15.68 -6.56
CA ASN A 202 9.72 16.87 -6.45
C ASN A 202 10.21 17.75 -5.28
N ARG A 203 10.72 18.94 -5.62
CA ARG A 203 11.21 19.94 -4.65
C ARG A 203 10.29 21.16 -4.54
N ASN A 204 9.15 21.16 -5.23
CA ASN A 204 8.24 22.29 -5.26
C ASN A 204 7.32 22.29 -4.02
N LEU A 205 7.53 23.24 -3.11
CA LEU A 205 6.75 23.37 -1.88
C LEU A 205 5.30 23.85 -2.12
N GLU A 206 5.03 24.48 -3.26
CA GLU A 206 3.69 24.92 -3.66
C GLU A 206 2.86 23.77 -4.25
N ILE A 207 3.52 22.70 -4.69
CA ILE A 207 2.90 21.48 -5.24
C ILE A 207 3.44 20.24 -4.51
N PRO A 208 3.23 20.14 -3.19
CA PRO A 208 3.79 19.05 -2.41
C PRO A 208 3.03 17.74 -2.69
N THR A 209 3.80 16.66 -2.74
CA THR A 209 3.33 15.29 -3.00
C THR A 209 4.01 14.33 -2.01
N PRO A 210 3.76 14.53 -0.69
CA PRO A 210 4.41 13.76 0.36
C PRO A 210 3.84 12.35 0.44
N PHE A 211 4.65 11.40 0.90
CA PHE A 211 4.12 10.11 1.36
C PHE A 211 3.02 10.32 2.42
N GLY A 212 2.01 9.46 2.40
CA GLY A 212 0.80 9.62 3.21
C GLY A 212 -0.24 10.59 2.64
N MET A 213 0.07 11.34 1.56
CA MET A 213 -0.93 12.16 0.85
C MET A 213 -2.11 11.29 0.41
N ARG A 214 -3.34 11.78 0.67
CA ARG A 214 -4.56 11.12 0.22
C ARG A 214 -5.22 11.83 -0.94
N LEU A 215 -5.57 11.04 -1.96
CA LEU A 215 -6.46 11.45 -3.03
C LEU A 215 -7.79 10.75 -2.81
N ARG A 216 -8.91 11.46 -2.92
CA ARG A 216 -10.24 10.82 -2.96
C ARG A 216 -10.85 10.94 -4.34
N LEU A 217 -11.53 9.89 -4.78
CA LEU A 217 -12.34 9.96 -5.99
C LEU A 217 -13.47 10.96 -5.76
N LYS A 218 -13.67 11.89 -6.68
CA LYS A 218 -14.69 12.94 -6.52
C LYS A 218 -16.07 12.31 -6.32
N PRO A 219 -16.89 12.83 -5.38
CA PRO A 219 -18.26 12.33 -5.17
C PRO A 219 -19.10 12.34 -6.46
N SER A 220 -18.87 13.34 -7.33
CA SER A 220 -19.55 13.54 -8.61
C SER A 220 -19.15 12.57 -9.71
N PHE A 221 -18.07 11.79 -9.56
CA PHE A 221 -17.68 10.81 -10.57
C PHE A 221 -18.70 9.67 -10.58
N ASP A 222 -19.37 9.44 -11.71
CA ASP A 222 -20.39 8.39 -11.83
C ASP A 222 -19.74 7.02 -11.98
N ILE A 223 -20.04 6.12 -11.05
CA ILE A 223 -19.52 4.76 -11.03
C ILE A 223 -20.56 3.73 -11.50
N SER A 224 -21.79 4.14 -11.81
CA SER A 224 -22.91 3.24 -12.10
C SER A 224 -22.69 2.36 -13.35
N SER A 225 -21.83 2.81 -14.27
CA SER A 225 -21.46 2.08 -15.48
C SER A 225 -20.39 1.00 -15.27
N PHE A 226 -19.76 0.95 -14.09
CA PHE A 226 -18.79 -0.08 -13.74
C PHE A 226 -19.50 -1.34 -13.22
N SER A 227 -18.82 -2.48 -13.28
CA SER A 227 -19.31 -3.72 -12.66
C SER A 227 -19.53 -3.55 -11.15
N PRO A 228 -20.36 -4.39 -10.50
CA PRO A 228 -20.49 -4.38 -9.04
C PRO A 228 -19.14 -4.51 -8.31
N VAL A 229 -18.22 -5.32 -8.85
CA VAL A 229 -16.86 -5.53 -8.31
C VAL A 229 -16.07 -4.21 -8.31
N ASN A 230 -15.99 -3.56 -9.47
CA ASN A 230 -15.29 -2.27 -9.60
C ASN A 230 -16.00 -1.16 -8.83
N GLN A 231 -17.33 -1.19 -8.70
CA GLN A 231 -18.06 -0.21 -7.89
C GLN A 231 -17.64 -0.27 -6.42
N VAL A 232 -17.42 -1.45 -5.84
CA VAL A 232 -16.93 -1.56 -4.44
C VAL A 232 -15.57 -0.90 -4.27
N ILE A 233 -14.64 -1.15 -5.21
CA ILE A 233 -13.31 -0.51 -5.21
C ILE A 233 -13.42 1.01 -5.34
N LEU A 234 -14.24 1.50 -6.28
CA LEU A 234 -14.42 2.94 -6.50
C LEU A 234 -15.15 3.62 -5.34
N GLN A 235 -16.08 2.95 -4.68
CA GLN A 235 -16.71 3.46 -3.45
C GLN A 235 -15.70 3.59 -2.31
N ALA A 236 -14.77 2.64 -2.18
CA ALA A 236 -13.67 2.74 -1.23
C ALA A 236 -12.79 3.97 -1.53
N MET A 237 -12.49 4.24 -2.80
CA MET A 237 -11.75 5.45 -3.20
C MET A 237 -12.52 6.75 -2.96
N LYS A 238 -13.84 6.74 -3.00
CA LYS A 238 -14.65 7.91 -2.60
C LYS A 238 -14.61 8.11 -1.09
N ARG A 239 -14.77 7.02 -0.33
CA ARG A 239 -14.94 7.06 1.13
C ARG A 239 -13.64 7.17 1.91
N TYR A 240 -12.67 6.33 1.59
CA TYR A 240 -11.38 6.23 2.28
C TYR A 240 -10.22 6.78 1.46
N GLY A 241 -10.39 6.92 0.14
CA GLY A 241 -9.36 7.43 -0.75
C GLY A 241 -8.26 6.44 -1.07
N ILE A 242 -7.34 6.88 -1.93
CA ILE A 242 -6.05 6.25 -2.16
C ILE A 242 -4.95 7.01 -1.41
N ILE A 243 -3.97 6.29 -0.85
CA ILE A 243 -2.89 6.85 -0.05
C ILE A 243 -1.52 6.60 -0.71
N LEU A 244 -0.72 7.66 -0.86
CA LEU A 244 0.60 7.55 -1.47
C LEU A 244 1.54 6.81 -0.51
N ALA A 245 1.93 5.60 -0.90
CA ALA A 245 2.68 4.70 -0.01
C ALA A 245 4.09 4.40 -0.54
N ASP A 246 4.26 4.38 -1.86
CA ASP A 246 5.55 3.98 -2.44
C ASP A 246 5.92 4.73 -3.73
N VAL A 247 7.18 4.57 -4.12
CA VAL A 247 7.70 4.95 -5.43
C VAL A 247 7.41 3.82 -6.41
N GLY A 248 6.80 4.16 -7.55
CA GLY A 248 6.45 3.18 -8.56
C GLY A 248 5.90 3.85 -9.82
N SER A 249 5.07 3.14 -10.58
CA SER A 249 4.43 3.73 -11.75
C SER A 249 3.21 4.56 -11.35
N SER A 250 2.92 5.63 -12.08
CA SER A 250 1.83 6.56 -11.73
C SER A 250 0.47 5.85 -11.58
N PHE A 251 -0.19 6.03 -10.44
CA PHE A 251 -1.57 5.57 -10.19
C PHE A 251 -1.76 4.05 -10.22
N TYR A 252 -0.73 3.27 -9.89
CA TYR A 252 -0.87 1.85 -9.60
C TYR A 252 -1.42 1.68 -8.19
N ILE A 253 -2.63 1.13 -8.08
CA ILE A 253 -3.19 0.65 -6.80
C ILE A 253 -2.84 -0.82 -6.63
N THR A 254 -2.47 -1.22 -5.42
CA THR A 254 -2.01 -2.60 -5.19
C THR A 254 -3.07 -3.43 -4.48
N GLY A 255 -3.06 -4.72 -4.77
CA GLY A 255 -3.97 -5.69 -4.18
C GLY A 255 -3.32 -7.07 -4.07
N ALA A 256 -4.10 -8.03 -3.58
CA ALA A 256 -3.67 -9.42 -3.48
C ALA A 256 -4.05 -10.23 -4.73
N PRO A 257 -3.19 -11.14 -5.19
CA PRO A 257 -3.53 -12.07 -6.28
C PRO A 257 -4.68 -12.99 -5.87
N ASP A 258 -5.59 -13.25 -6.80
CA ASP A 258 -6.67 -14.22 -6.61
C ASP A 258 -7.16 -14.74 -7.98
N ASN A 259 -7.28 -16.06 -8.12
CA ASN A 259 -7.73 -16.67 -9.38
C ASN A 259 -9.19 -16.33 -9.76
N ARG A 260 -9.95 -15.75 -8.83
CA ARG A 260 -11.35 -15.35 -9.04
C ARG A 260 -11.50 -13.93 -9.59
N TRP A 261 -10.41 -13.16 -9.69
CA TRP A 261 -10.44 -11.86 -10.37
C TRP A 261 -10.74 -12.02 -11.86
N ASP A 262 -11.61 -11.15 -12.38
CA ASP A 262 -11.77 -10.92 -13.81
C ASP A 262 -10.83 -9.79 -14.25
N ASN A 263 -9.73 -10.16 -14.91
CA ASN A 263 -8.72 -9.19 -15.34
C ASN A 263 -9.28 -8.21 -16.37
N ASP A 264 -10.17 -8.64 -17.27
CA ASP A 264 -10.77 -7.77 -18.28
C ASP A 264 -11.70 -6.74 -17.63
N ASP A 265 -12.43 -7.14 -16.59
CA ASP A 265 -13.21 -6.20 -15.78
C ASP A 265 -12.31 -5.20 -15.04
N LEU A 266 -11.23 -5.65 -14.40
CA LEU A 266 -10.26 -4.76 -13.72
C LEU A 266 -9.63 -3.74 -14.68
N GLN A 267 -9.42 -4.08 -15.96
CA GLN A 267 -8.94 -3.12 -16.97
C GLN A 267 -9.87 -1.90 -17.14
N ASN A 268 -11.16 -2.00 -16.80
CA ASN A 268 -12.07 -0.87 -16.87
C ASN A 268 -11.68 0.27 -15.92
N LEU A 269 -10.90 0.00 -14.86
CA LEU A 269 -10.40 1.02 -13.95
C LEU A 269 -9.49 2.05 -14.66
N LYS A 270 -8.91 1.72 -15.82
CA LYS A 270 -8.13 2.64 -16.67
C LYS A 270 -8.93 3.84 -17.22
N LYS A 271 -10.26 3.79 -17.11
CA LYS A 271 -11.15 4.92 -17.44
C LYS A 271 -10.98 6.07 -16.45
N ILE A 272 -10.59 5.78 -15.21
CA ILE A 272 -10.36 6.78 -14.17
C ILE A 272 -9.00 7.45 -14.41
N LYS A 273 -9.01 8.79 -14.43
CA LYS A 273 -7.83 9.65 -14.59
C LYS A 273 -7.50 10.36 -13.28
N ALA A 274 -6.29 10.89 -13.19
CA ALA A 274 -5.89 11.73 -12.06
C ALA A 274 -6.86 12.91 -11.82
N THR A 275 -7.42 13.49 -12.89
CA THR A 275 -8.39 14.59 -12.82
C THR A 275 -9.73 14.23 -12.17
N ASP A 276 -10.04 12.94 -12.02
CA ASP A 276 -11.25 12.47 -11.34
C ASP A 276 -11.08 12.46 -9.81
N PHE A 277 -9.85 12.67 -9.33
CA PHE A 277 -9.53 12.78 -7.93
C PHE A 277 -9.40 14.23 -7.46
N GLU A 278 -9.44 14.40 -6.14
CA GLU A 278 -9.04 15.61 -5.44
C GLU A 278 -8.18 15.27 -4.22
N VAL A 279 -7.28 16.18 -3.85
CA VAL A 279 -6.39 16.01 -2.70
C VAL A 279 -7.17 16.37 -1.44
N VAL A 280 -7.23 15.45 -0.49
CA VAL A 280 -7.79 15.75 0.82
C VAL A 280 -6.80 16.62 1.60
N ARG A 281 -7.34 17.59 2.36
CA ARG A 281 -6.54 18.57 3.12
C ARG A 281 -5.41 17.87 3.88
N MET A 282 -4.18 18.25 3.53
CA MET A 282 -2.99 17.68 4.15
C MET A 282 -2.74 18.33 5.51
N GLY A 283 -2.17 17.54 6.42
CA GLY A 283 -1.60 18.04 7.67
C GLY A 283 -0.18 18.56 7.49
N ASP A 284 0.54 18.69 8.60
CA ASP A 284 1.93 19.14 8.59
C ASP A 284 2.84 18.15 7.85
N ILE A 285 3.58 18.67 6.87
CA ILE A 285 4.57 17.90 6.12
C ILE A 285 5.85 17.85 6.93
N VAL A 286 6.27 16.65 7.32
CA VAL A 286 7.53 16.42 7.98
C VAL A 286 8.62 16.17 6.95
N THR A 287 9.74 16.87 7.12
CA THR A 287 10.96 16.73 6.32
C THR A 287 12.17 16.72 7.25
N TRP A 288 13.21 15.99 6.86
CA TRP A 288 14.58 16.01 7.39
C TRP A 288 15.46 15.63 6.23
#